data_AF-A0AAE3ZYF1-F1
#
_entry.id   AF-A0AAE3ZYF1-F1
#
_cell.length_a   1.000
_cell.length_b   1.000
_cell.length_c   1.000
_cell.angle_alpha   90.00
_cell.angle_beta   90.00
_cell.angle_gamma   90.00
#
_symmetry.space_group_name_H-M   'P 1'
#
loop_
_entity.id
_entity.type
_entity.pdbx_description
1 polymer ?
#
loop_
_entity_poly.entity_id
_entity_poly.type
_entity_poly.pdbx_seq_one_letter_code
_entity_poly.pdbx_strand_id
1 'polypeptide(L)'
;MAQRASAKRNAGTGKLLRAALRYLRKQDGRAAKRARGGDMAPDRLRHMMEGESRKGYHYRPGGEDFPDRRIGPVLRRNPATGAYEAKVEFKNANPPPEWVPKQGNEGKSTFWPDDWTPAQVDNAVTAAFNHPNISKTASGTWYSEHNGVKVMGYFDTATGALKHGFPFL
;
A
#
# COMPACT_ATOMS: atom_id res chain seq x y z
N MET A 1 16.24 -8.48 32.83
CA MET A 1 14.99 -7.67 32.82
C MET A 1 14.92 -6.93 31.50
N ALA A 2 14.00 -7.27 30.59
CA ALA A 2 13.84 -6.58 29.31
C ALA A 2 12.56 -5.73 29.37
N GLN A 3 12.72 -4.41 29.33
CA GLN A 3 11.62 -3.46 29.26
C GLN A 3 10.93 -3.61 27.90
N ARG A 4 9.69 -4.11 27.90
CA ARG A 4 8.78 -3.97 26.77
C ARG A 4 8.39 -2.49 26.68
N ALA A 5 8.92 -1.78 25.69
CA ALA A 5 8.40 -0.48 25.30
C ALA A 5 6.95 -0.67 24.84
N SER A 6 6.00 -0.34 25.70
CA SER A 6 4.59 -0.24 25.34
C SER A 6 4.43 1.00 24.47
N ALA A 7 4.29 0.81 23.17
CA ALA A 7 3.89 1.88 22.26
C ALA A 7 2.50 2.37 22.71
N LYS A 8 2.45 3.60 23.25
CA LYS A 8 1.19 4.28 23.58
C LYS A 8 0.32 4.31 22.33
N ARG A 9 -0.80 3.58 22.35
CA ARG A 9 -1.83 3.68 21.32
C ARG A 9 -2.42 5.09 21.38
N ASN A 10 -2.04 5.95 20.44
CA ASN A 10 -2.65 7.27 20.29
C ASN A 10 -4.11 7.07 19.88
N ALA A 11 -5.07 7.67 20.60
CA ALA A 11 -6.50 7.54 20.33
C ALA A 11 -6.94 7.93 18.90
N GLY A 12 -6.06 8.57 18.12
CA GLY A 12 -6.24 8.87 16.69
C GLY A 12 -5.91 7.75 15.70
N THR A 13 -5.14 6.71 16.07
CA THR A 13 -4.62 5.71 15.10
C THR A 13 -5.72 4.82 14.54
N GLY A 14 -6.64 4.33 15.37
CA GLY A 14 -7.78 3.51 14.92
C GLY A 14 -8.79 4.28 14.06
N LYS A 15 -8.76 5.61 14.07
CA LYS A 15 -9.62 6.44 13.22
C LYS A 15 -9.21 6.34 11.76
N LEU A 16 -7.90 6.29 11.46
CA LEU A 16 -7.39 6.17 10.10
C LEU A 16 -7.65 4.77 9.53
N LEU A 17 -7.50 3.70 10.32
CA LEU A 17 -7.86 2.35 9.87
C LEU A 17 -9.34 2.24 9.51
N ARG A 18 -10.23 2.74 10.39
CA ARG A 18 -11.67 2.81 10.09
C ARG A 18 -11.96 3.67 8.86
N ALA A 19 -11.24 4.78 8.67
CA ALA A 19 -11.39 5.62 7.49
C ALA A 19 -10.94 4.90 6.21
N ALA A 20 -9.84 4.14 6.27
CA ALA A 20 -9.34 3.32 5.17
C ALA A 20 -10.35 2.26 4.74
N LEU A 21 -10.88 1.49 5.69
CA LEU A 21 -11.91 0.48 5.41
C LEU A 21 -13.18 1.09 4.79
N ARG A 22 -13.64 2.25 5.30
CA ARG A 22 -14.78 2.98 4.72
C ARG A 22 -14.47 3.51 3.32
N TYR A 23 -13.25 4.02 3.11
CA TYR A 23 -12.82 4.55 1.82
C TYR A 23 -12.85 3.46 0.75
N LEU A 24 -12.23 2.30 1.04
CA LEU A 24 -12.15 1.18 0.10
C LEU A 24 -13.53 0.64 -0.25
N ARG A 25 -14.42 0.45 0.74
CA ARG A 25 -15.82 0.07 0.51
C ARG A 25 -16.56 1.05 -0.40
N LYS A 26 -16.30 2.35 -0.25
CA LYS A 26 -16.90 3.40 -1.09
C LYS A 26 -16.38 3.35 -2.53
N GLN A 27 -15.14 2.93 -2.76
CA GLN A 27 -14.59 2.80 -4.11
C GLN A 27 -15.17 1.62 -4.88
N ASP A 28 -15.56 0.54 -4.22
CA ASP A 28 -16.21 -0.61 -4.87
C ASP A 28 -17.46 -0.16 -5.67
N GLY A 29 -18.27 0.73 -5.08
CA GLY A 29 -19.45 1.32 -5.75
C GLY A 29 -19.13 2.38 -6.82
N ARG A 30 -17.84 2.64 -7.11
CA ARG A 30 -17.38 3.68 -8.04
C ARG A 30 -16.57 3.13 -9.22
N ALA A 31 -16.54 1.80 -9.41
CA ALA A 31 -15.73 1.14 -10.45
C ALA A 31 -15.86 1.79 -11.83
N ALA A 32 -17.10 1.98 -12.32
CA ALA A 32 -17.36 2.58 -13.64
C ALA A 32 -16.84 4.02 -13.76
N LYS A 33 -16.89 4.81 -12.67
CA LYS A 33 -16.37 6.19 -12.66
C LYS A 33 -14.84 6.19 -12.70
N ARG A 34 -14.20 5.33 -11.92
CA ARG A 34 -12.73 5.21 -11.84
C ARG A 34 -12.12 4.77 -13.17
N ALA A 35 -12.76 3.81 -13.85
CA ALA A 35 -12.32 3.34 -15.17
C ALA A 35 -12.21 4.47 -16.22
N ARG A 36 -13.07 5.49 -16.14
CA ARG A 36 -13.03 6.65 -17.05
C ARG A 36 -11.96 7.69 -16.69
N GLY A 37 -11.49 7.70 -15.44
CA GLY A 37 -10.60 8.74 -14.90
C GLY A 37 -9.11 8.40 -14.95
N GLY A 38 -8.73 7.22 -15.47
CA GLY A 38 -7.34 6.73 -15.36
C GLY A 38 -6.96 6.34 -13.93
N ASP A 39 -7.94 6.23 -13.03
CA ASP A 39 -7.76 5.79 -11.66
C ASP A 39 -7.52 4.28 -11.59
N MET A 40 -6.81 3.83 -10.55
CA MET A 40 -6.68 2.40 -10.27
C MET A 40 -8.06 1.78 -10.01
N ALA A 41 -8.35 0.62 -10.61
CA ALA A 41 -9.61 -0.08 -10.35
C ALA A 41 -9.78 -0.46 -8.86
N PRO A 42 -11.00 -0.53 -8.30
CA PRO A 42 -11.21 -0.76 -6.86
C PRO A 42 -10.55 -2.04 -6.31
N ASP A 43 -10.61 -3.14 -7.05
CA ASP A 43 -9.95 -4.40 -6.70
C ASP A 43 -8.42 -4.23 -6.61
N ARG A 44 -7.84 -3.52 -7.58
CA ARG A 44 -6.40 -3.20 -7.62
C ARG A 44 -5.99 -2.28 -6.48
N LEU A 45 -6.83 -1.30 -6.16
CA LEU A 45 -6.60 -0.38 -5.05
C LEU A 45 -6.62 -1.12 -3.70
N ARG A 46 -7.58 -2.03 -3.51
CA ARG A 46 -7.63 -2.90 -2.32
C ARG A 46 -6.42 -3.80 -2.24
N HIS A 47 -6.04 -4.44 -3.34
CA HIS A 47 -4.85 -5.27 -3.42
C HIS A 47 -3.59 -4.50 -3.01
N MET A 48 -3.44 -3.27 -3.50
CA MET A 48 -2.35 -2.38 -3.13
C MET A 48 -2.36 -2.01 -1.64
N MET A 49 -3.50 -1.60 -1.09
CA MET A 49 -3.57 -1.14 0.29
C MET A 49 -3.56 -2.29 1.30
N GLU A 50 -4.52 -3.21 1.20
CA GLU A 50 -4.76 -4.27 2.20
C GLU A 50 -3.99 -5.56 1.93
N GLY A 51 -3.57 -5.77 0.68
CA GLY A 51 -3.03 -7.04 0.24
C GLY A 51 -4.08 -8.15 0.18
N GLU A 52 -3.88 -9.03 -0.80
CA GLU A 52 -4.73 -10.19 -1.04
C GLU A 52 -3.85 -11.34 -1.55
N SER A 53 -4.20 -12.59 -1.20
CA SER A 53 -3.49 -13.78 -1.68
C SER A 53 -1.99 -13.70 -1.41
N ARG A 54 -1.62 -13.17 -0.23
CA ARG A 54 -0.23 -12.95 0.22
C ARG A 54 0.58 -12.05 -0.71
N LYS A 55 -0.04 -11.10 -1.41
CA LYS A 55 0.59 -10.12 -2.32
C LYS A 55 0.05 -8.72 -2.02
N GLY A 56 0.74 -7.69 -2.51
CA GLY A 56 0.41 -6.28 -2.22
C GLY A 56 0.74 -5.90 -0.77
N TYR A 57 -0.19 -5.18 -0.12
CA TYR A 57 -0.05 -4.64 1.25
C TYR A 57 1.05 -3.58 1.38
N HIS A 58 0.71 -2.36 0.98
CA HIS A 58 1.62 -1.21 0.94
C HIS A 58 1.12 -0.03 1.80
N TYR A 59 0.06 -0.20 2.60
CA TYR A 59 -0.51 0.88 3.40
C TYR A 59 -0.89 0.42 4.81
N ARG A 60 -0.38 1.15 5.83
CA ARG A 60 -0.69 0.93 7.25
C ARG A 60 -1.25 2.23 7.84
N PRO A 61 -2.57 2.44 7.79
CA PRO A 61 -3.19 3.69 8.23
C PRO A 61 -2.92 3.95 9.72
N GLY A 62 -2.27 5.06 10.04
CA GLY A 62 -1.84 5.39 11.39
C GLY A 62 -0.77 4.45 11.96
N GLY A 63 -0.08 3.70 11.09
CA GLY A 63 0.86 2.65 11.50
C GLY A 63 0.18 1.40 12.06
N GLU A 64 -1.12 1.22 11.81
CA GLU A 64 -1.87 0.03 12.20
C GLU A 64 -1.94 -0.98 11.05
N ASP A 65 -1.84 -2.25 11.41
CA ASP A 65 -2.05 -3.33 10.46
C ASP A 65 -3.55 -3.54 10.18
N PHE A 66 -3.87 -3.84 8.92
CA PHE A 66 -5.19 -4.36 8.60
C PHE A 66 -5.40 -5.72 9.27
N PRO A 67 -6.65 -6.14 9.58
CA PRO A 67 -6.92 -7.46 10.15
C PRO A 67 -6.25 -8.56 9.34
N ASP A 68 -5.72 -9.59 9.99
CA ASP A 68 -5.05 -10.74 9.36
C ASP A 68 -3.75 -10.41 8.60
N ARG A 69 -3.22 -9.21 8.77
CA ARG A 69 -1.90 -8.79 8.29
C ARG A 69 -1.08 -8.37 9.48
N ARG A 70 0.24 -8.51 9.37
CA ARG A 70 1.19 -7.88 10.28
C ARG A 70 2.51 -7.63 9.60
N ILE A 71 3.28 -6.71 10.15
CA ILE A 71 4.67 -6.53 9.77
C ILE A 71 5.62 -6.96 10.88
N GLY A 72 6.81 -7.43 10.49
CA GLY A 72 7.95 -7.52 11.38
C GLY A 72 8.59 -6.14 11.63
N PRO A 73 9.81 -6.10 12.19
CA PRO A 73 10.56 -4.86 12.34
C PRO A 73 10.70 -4.11 11.00
N VAL A 74 10.65 -2.77 11.08
CA VAL A 74 10.99 -1.90 9.94
C VAL A 74 12.45 -2.10 9.60
N LEU A 75 12.73 -2.41 8.32
CA LEU A 75 14.08 -2.69 7.82
C LEU A 75 14.81 -1.40 7.44
N ARG A 76 14.10 -0.46 6.83
CA ARG A 76 14.60 0.87 6.46
C ARG A 76 13.45 1.85 6.33
N ARG A 77 13.72 3.14 6.59
CA ARG A 77 12.76 4.23 6.49
C ARG A 77 13.43 5.45 5.87
N ASN A 78 12.76 6.08 4.92
CA ASN A 78 13.17 7.38 4.40
C ASN A 78 12.79 8.45 5.44
N PRO A 79 13.76 9.19 6.02
CA PRO A 79 13.48 10.17 7.07
C PRO A 79 12.75 11.42 6.55
N ALA A 80 12.88 11.74 5.26
CA ALA A 80 12.24 12.92 4.67
C ALA A 80 10.76 12.69 4.38
N THR A 81 10.38 11.48 3.99
CA THR A 81 9.00 11.17 3.57
C THR A 81 8.24 10.30 4.54
N GLY A 82 8.94 9.52 5.37
CA GLY A 82 8.32 8.52 6.24
C GLY A 82 8.01 7.19 5.54
N ALA A 83 8.17 7.06 4.22
CA ALA A 83 8.01 5.77 3.52
C ALA A 83 9.05 4.76 4.03
N TYR A 84 8.67 3.49 4.13
CA TYR A 84 9.51 2.48 4.79
C TYR A 84 9.33 1.08 4.22
N GLU A 85 10.22 0.15 4.57
CA GLU A 85 10.16 -1.25 4.14
C GLU A 85 10.10 -2.17 5.35
N ALA A 86 9.30 -3.23 5.27
CA ALA A 86 9.20 -4.25 6.31
C ALA A 86 8.87 -5.63 5.74
N LYS A 87 9.20 -6.69 6.48
CA LYS A 87 8.67 -8.04 6.21
C LYS A 87 7.19 -8.11 6.57
N VAL A 88 6.41 -8.78 5.74
CA VAL A 88 4.96 -8.90 5.87
C VAL A 88 4.58 -10.35 6.10
N GLU A 89 3.64 -10.57 7.00
CA GLU A 89 2.98 -11.85 7.19
C GLU A 89 1.47 -11.71 7.10
N PHE A 90 0.84 -12.76 6.62
CA PHE A 90 -0.60 -12.92 6.55
C PHE A 90 -1.03 -14.05 7.48
N LYS A 91 -2.21 -13.92 8.08
CA LYS A 91 -2.81 -14.99 8.87
C LYS A 91 -2.93 -16.24 8.01
N ASN A 92 -2.47 -17.38 8.51
CA ASN A 92 -2.62 -18.65 7.83
C ASN A 92 -4.05 -19.15 8.02
N ALA A 93 -4.73 -19.46 6.91
CA ALA A 93 -6.05 -20.08 6.92
C ALA A 93 -6.03 -21.51 7.47
N ASN A 94 -4.89 -22.22 7.33
CA ASN A 94 -4.71 -23.61 7.73
C ASN A 94 -3.44 -23.74 8.62
N PRO A 95 -3.48 -23.29 9.89
CA PRO A 95 -2.33 -23.39 10.80
C PRO A 95 -2.02 -24.85 11.17
N PRO A 96 -0.75 -25.21 11.44
CA PRO A 96 0.45 -24.36 11.59
C PRO A 96 1.24 -24.09 10.29
N PRO A 97 2.08 -23.02 10.23
CA PRO A 97 2.27 -21.98 11.26
C PRO A 97 1.08 -20.99 11.28
N GLU A 98 0.87 -20.26 12.37
CA GLU A 98 -0.25 -19.30 12.50
C GLU A 98 -0.16 -18.14 11.48
N TRP A 99 1.07 -17.79 11.09
CA TRP A 99 1.37 -16.70 10.17
C TRP A 99 2.28 -17.21 9.07
N VAL A 100 2.02 -16.77 7.84
CA VAL A 100 2.83 -17.13 6.67
C VAL A 100 3.38 -15.89 6.00
N PRO A 101 4.63 -15.93 5.50
CA PRO A 101 5.24 -14.77 4.87
C PRO A 101 4.50 -14.37 3.59
N LYS A 102 4.53 -13.09 3.26
CA LYS A 102 4.13 -12.58 1.95
C LYS A 102 4.86 -13.34 0.82
N GLN A 103 4.18 -13.56 -0.31
CA GLN A 103 4.77 -14.13 -1.51
C GLN A 103 5.49 -13.07 -2.33
N GLY A 104 6.62 -13.46 -2.92
CA GLY A 104 7.47 -12.59 -3.72
C GLY A 104 8.21 -11.54 -2.88
N ASN A 105 9.17 -10.85 -3.52
CA ASN A 105 10.01 -9.81 -2.91
C ASN A 105 10.61 -10.21 -1.55
N GLU A 106 11.02 -11.48 -1.39
CA GLU A 106 11.56 -12.02 -0.13
C GLU A 106 10.64 -11.80 1.09
N GLY A 107 9.33 -11.76 0.87
CA GLY A 107 8.33 -11.51 1.92
C GLY A 107 8.24 -10.06 2.37
N LYS A 108 8.76 -9.11 1.59
CA LYS A 108 8.80 -7.68 1.92
C LYS A 108 7.75 -6.88 1.16
N SER A 109 7.38 -5.76 1.77
CA SER A 109 6.66 -4.65 1.13
C SER A 109 7.28 -3.33 1.56
N THR A 110 7.19 -2.34 0.68
CA THR A 110 7.36 -0.93 1.00
C THR A 110 6.02 -0.30 1.34
N PHE A 111 6.00 0.69 2.21
CA PHE A 111 4.80 1.27 2.78
C PHE A 111 4.78 2.78 2.58
N TRP A 112 3.59 3.29 2.28
CA TRP A 112 3.29 4.73 2.33
C TRP A 112 3.47 5.28 3.75
N PRO A 113 3.67 6.60 3.91
CA PRO A 113 3.77 7.20 5.23
C PRO A 113 2.54 6.88 6.09
N ASP A 114 2.81 6.53 7.35
CA ASP A 114 1.79 6.02 8.27
C ASP A 114 0.69 7.06 8.57
N ASP A 115 0.99 8.35 8.44
CA ASP A 115 0.08 9.47 8.69
C ASP A 115 -0.80 9.85 7.49
N TRP A 116 -0.54 9.29 6.31
CA TRP A 116 -1.36 9.55 5.12
C TRP A 116 -2.73 8.89 5.26
N THR A 117 -3.76 9.58 4.76
CA THR A 117 -5.12 9.06 4.61
C THR A 117 -5.21 8.12 3.40
N PRO A 118 -6.22 7.22 3.34
CA PRO A 118 -6.42 6.36 2.16
C PRO A 118 -6.62 7.17 0.87
N ALA A 119 -7.23 8.36 0.96
CA ALA A 119 -7.42 9.24 -0.19
C ALA A 119 -6.11 9.87 -0.66
N GLN A 120 -5.21 10.25 0.26
CA GLN A 120 -3.88 10.74 -0.11
C GLN A 120 -3.05 9.66 -0.79
N VAL A 121 -3.09 8.42 -0.31
CA VAL A 121 -2.40 7.29 -0.95
C VAL A 121 -2.96 6.99 -2.35
N ASP A 122 -4.28 6.89 -2.51
CA ASP A 122 -4.93 6.69 -3.81
C ASP A 122 -4.57 7.84 -4.78
N ASN A 123 -4.72 9.08 -4.33
CA ASN A 123 -4.36 10.26 -5.11
C ASN A 123 -2.88 10.30 -5.48
N ALA A 124 -1.98 9.94 -4.58
CA ALA A 124 -0.55 9.95 -4.86
C ALA A 124 -0.19 8.98 -5.98
N VAL A 125 -0.78 7.79 -5.98
CA VAL A 125 -0.55 6.81 -7.05
C VAL A 125 -1.15 7.28 -8.37
N THR A 126 -2.41 7.73 -8.37
CA THR A 126 -3.06 8.24 -9.58
C THR A 126 -2.30 9.45 -10.14
N ALA A 127 -1.94 10.42 -9.30
CA ALA A 127 -1.23 11.62 -9.72
C ALA A 127 0.17 11.31 -10.23
N ALA A 128 0.91 10.41 -9.55
CA ALA A 128 2.21 9.95 -10.00
C ALA A 128 2.12 9.23 -11.35
N PHE A 129 1.09 8.40 -11.56
CA PHE A 129 0.87 7.67 -12.80
C PHE A 129 0.48 8.56 -13.99
N ASN A 130 -0.28 9.63 -13.72
CA ASN A 130 -0.74 10.58 -14.72
C ASN A 130 0.19 11.80 -14.87
N HIS A 131 1.33 11.81 -14.18
CA HIS A 131 2.28 12.90 -14.24
C HIS A 131 2.93 13.00 -15.64
N PRO A 132 3.11 14.20 -16.21
CA PRO A 132 3.70 14.36 -17.55
C PRO A 132 5.10 13.74 -17.70
N ASN A 133 5.89 13.75 -16.62
CA ASN A 133 7.26 13.21 -16.60
C ASN A 133 7.34 11.76 -16.15
N ILE A 134 6.25 10.99 -16.21
CA ILE A 134 6.28 9.58 -15.85
C ILE A 134 7.22 8.79 -16.76
N SER A 135 8.06 7.95 -16.16
CA SER A 135 8.84 6.96 -16.89
C SER A 135 8.04 5.66 -17.00
N LYS A 136 7.80 5.16 -18.22
CA LYS A 136 7.11 3.90 -18.50
C LYS A 136 8.03 2.98 -19.32
N THR A 137 8.15 1.72 -18.92
CA THR A 137 8.92 0.71 -19.64
C THR A 137 8.02 -0.10 -20.58
N ALA A 138 8.61 -0.70 -21.62
CA ALA A 138 7.90 -1.63 -22.51
C ALA A 138 7.37 -2.89 -21.79
N SER A 139 7.97 -3.25 -20.65
CA SER A 139 7.55 -4.37 -19.80
C SER A 139 6.36 -4.05 -18.88
N GLY A 140 5.77 -2.85 -18.98
CA GLY A 140 4.61 -2.46 -18.18
C GLY A 140 4.95 -1.96 -16.78
N THR A 141 6.20 -1.57 -16.53
CA THR A 141 6.61 -0.94 -15.26
C THR A 141 6.61 0.57 -15.41
N TRP A 142 6.26 1.31 -14.36
CA TRP A 142 6.36 2.76 -14.36
C TRP A 142 7.02 3.30 -13.10
N TYR A 143 7.61 4.50 -13.22
CA TYR A 143 8.30 5.22 -12.16
C TYR A 143 7.96 6.71 -12.20
N SER A 144 7.74 7.30 -11.03
CA SER A 144 7.46 8.73 -10.86
C SER A 144 7.72 9.15 -9.42
N GLU A 145 7.30 10.35 -9.05
CA GLU A 145 7.39 10.88 -7.69
C GLU A 145 6.10 11.64 -7.34
N HIS A 146 5.72 11.60 -6.06
CA HIS A 146 4.67 12.45 -5.52
C HIS A 146 5.04 12.93 -4.11
N ASN A 147 5.13 14.25 -3.91
CA ASN A 147 5.51 14.87 -2.64
C ASN A 147 6.81 14.28 -2.05
N GLY A 148 7.84 14.10 -2.87
CA GLY A 148 9.12 13.50 -2.46
C GLY A 148 9.10 11.98 -2.30
N VAL A 149 7.94 11.33 -2.30
CA VAL A 149 7.84 9.87 -2.30
C VAL A 149 8.08 9.36 -3.71
N LYS A 150 9.18 8.65 -3.91
CA LYS A 150 9.44 7.88 -5.12
C LYS A 150 8.41 6.76 -5.25
N VAL A 151 7.70 6.71 -6.39
CA VAL A 151 6.63 5.75 -6.63
C VAL A 151 6.97 4.90 -7.85
N MET A 152 6.82 3.60 -7.73
CA MET A 152 6.88 2.69 -8.86
C MET A 152 5.63 1.83 -8.92
N GLY A 153 5.36 1.22 -10.06
CA GLY A 153 4.23 0.33 -10.18
C GLY A 153 4.14 -0.36 -11.51
N TYR A 154 2.95 -0.90 -11.77
CA TYR A 154 2.67 -1.65 -12.99
C TYR A 154 1.44 -1.08 -13.69
N PHE A 155 1.45 -1.16 -15.01
CA PHE A 155 0.33 -0.80 -15.86
C PHE A 155 0.11 -1.88 -16.93
N ASP A 156 -1.07 -1.86 -17.52
CA ASP A 156 -1.40 -2.70 -18.65
C ASP A 156 -0.81 -2.13 -19.94
N THR A 157 0.06 -2.86 -20.63
CA THR A 157 0.69 -2.34 -21.85
C THR A 157 -0.25 -2.28 -23.04
N ALA A 158 -1.34 -3.04 -23.04
CA ALA A 158 -2.33 -3.04 -24.12
C ALA A 158 -3.35 -1.91 -23.97
N THR A 159 -3.78 -1.64 -22.74
CA THR A 159 -4.86 -0.67 -22.44
C THR A 159 -4.36 0.62 -21.79
N GLY A 160 -3.11 0.66 -21.33
CA GLY A 160 -2.55 1.78 -20.56
C GLY A 160 -3.04 1.86 -19.11
N ALA A 161 -3.91 0.94 -18.67
CA ALA A 161 -4.58 1.01 -17.38
C ALA A 161 -3.62 0.81 -16.20
N LEU A 162 -3.76 1.64 -15.16
CA LEU A 162 -3.01 1.54 -13.91
C LEU A 162 -3.39 0.25 -13.15
N LYS A 163 -2.41 -0.64 -12.93
CA LYS A 163 -2.61 -1.92 -12.22
C LYS A 163 -2.13 -1.90 -10.78
N HIS A 164 -1.07 -1.15 -10.48
CA HIS A 164 -0.47 -1.11 -9.16
C HIS A 164 0.43 0.11 -8.98
N GLY A 165 0.68 0.51 -7.74
CA GLY A 165 1.64 1.56 -7.39
C GLY A 165 2.03 1.49 -5.91
N PHE A 166 3.30 1.68 -5.60
CA PHE A 166 3.82 1.61 -4.25
C PHE A 166 5.10 2.43 -4.12
N PRO A 167 5.47 2.86 -2.90
CA PRO A 167 6.73 3.58 -2.70
C PRO A 167 7.91 2.69 -3.04
N PHE A 168 8.99 3.23 -3.58
CA PHE A 168 10.26 2.51 -3.65
C PHE A 168 11.38 3.30 -2.99
N LEU A 169 12.26 2.57 -2.32
CA LEU A 169 13.32 3.09 -1.46
C LEU A 169 14.68 2.69 -1.99
#